data_AF-U6LWY9-F1
#
_entry.id   AF-U6LWY9-F1
#
_cell.length_a   1.000
_cell.length_b   1.000
_cell.length_c   1.000
_cell.angle_alpha   90.00
_cell.angle_beta   90.00
_cell.angle_gamma   90.00
#
_symmetry.space_group_name_H-M   'P 1'
#
loop_
_entity.id
_entity.type
_entity.pdbx_description
1 polymer ?
#
loop_
_entity_poly.entity_id
_entity_poly.type
_entity_poly.pdbx_seq_one_letter_code
_entity_poly.pdbx_strand_id
1 'polypeptide(L)'
;MSYLSAPEKGRGRVWVAKRRDVPMGRKRLLLLLRLVKGLHLTDALDWLQALAIHRANALWNVLAKQQQKIRDEGADISRVFIDSYIIGPAGHVKTMRVGHNYRVSFLKSYRYSVAVRLRELPLHEYFHRLFILKQVPRSLGHDMRLALHQQQLPQEAARDWLPYLDAHTRSQHKRRLKVLDRQRLFNYYLARRAFVCSYTSRMRRMSEEAAASRGTSLEAVQAYLGSKSQLKGIDPPEN
;
A
#
# COMPACT_ATOMS: atom_id res chain seq x y z
N MET A 1 -6.56 12.12 -17.16
CA MET A 1 -6.81 11.01 -16.22
C MET A 1 -6.46 9.71 -16.94
N SER A 2 -5.66 8.81 -16.37
CA SER A 2 -5.33 7.54 -17.05
C SER A 2 -5.51 6.36 -16.11
N TYR A 3 -6.73 5.83 -16.06
CA TYR A 3 -6.97 4.45 -15.67
C TYR A 3 -6.47 3.57 -16.83
N LEU A 4 -5.57 2.62 -16.55
CA LEU A 4 -5.06 1.71 -17.59
C LEU A 4 -5.95 0.48 -17.80
N SER A 5 -6.91 0.22 -16.90
CA SER A 5 -7.87 -0.87 -17.06
C SER A 5 -9.08 -0.63 -16.17
N ALA A 6 -10.27 -0.95 -16.68
CA ALA A 6 -11.44 -1.13 -15.83
C ALA A 6 -11.14 -2.21 -14.77
N PRO A 7 -11.70 -2.12 -13.55
CA PRO A 7 -11.54 -3.17 -12.56
C PRO A 7 -12.17 -4.47 -13.09
N GLU A 8 -11.34 -5.41 -13.52
CA GLU A 8 -11.78 -6.78 -13.84
C GLU A 8 -12.18 -7.50 -12.55
N LYS A 9 -13.24 -8.32 -12.59
CA LYS A 9 -13.66 -9.11 -11.42
C LYS A 9 -12.47 -9.94 -10.91
N GLY A 10 -12.09 -9.73 -9.65
CA GLY A 10 -10.96 -10.40 -9.01
C GLY A 10 -9.61 -9.70 -9.14
N ARG A 11 -9.46 -8.67 -9.98
CA ARG A 11 -8.26 -7.83 -10.03
C ARG A 11 -8.48 -6.52 -9.29
N GLY A 12 -7.57 -6.20 -8.37
CA GLY A 12 -7.65 -4.95 -7.61
C GLY A 12 -7.33 -3.71 -8.46
N ARG A 13 -7.69 -2.54 -7.96
CA ARG A 13 -7.47 -1.25 -8.64
C ARG A 13 -5.97 -0.99 -8.82
N VAL A 14 -5.60 -0.38 -9.94
CA VAL A 14 -4.20 -0.12 -10.31
C VAL A 14 -4.01 1.35 -10.63
N TRP A 15 -3.00 1.95 -10.01
CA TRP A 15 -2.57 3.32 -10.28
C TRP A 15 -1.14 3.34 -10.80
N VAL A 16 -0.81 4.36 -11.60
CA VAL A 16 0.54 4.53 -12.11
C VAL A 16 1.05 5.93 -11.78
N ALA A 17 2.04 5.96 -10.91
CA ALA A 17 2.75 7.14 -10.48
C ALA A 17 3.92 7.42 -11.45
N LYS A 18 3.76 8.40 -12.34
CA LYS A 18 4.80 8.76 -13.33
C LYS A 18 5.51 10.05 -12.92
N ARG A 19 6.84 10.07 -13.04
CA ARG A 19 7.66 11.28 -12.97
C ARG A 19 8.75 11.25 -14.02
N ARG A 20 8.86 12.35 -14.77
CA ARG A 20 9.98 12.62 -15.68
C ARG A 20 11.08 13.36 -14.92
N ASP A 21 12.30 13.29 -15.46
CA ASP A 21 13.46 14.07 -15.02
C ASP A 21 13.93 13.89 -13.56
N VAL A 22 14.01 12.66 -13.09
CA VAL A 22 14.58 12.37 -11.77
C VAL A 22 16.10 12.67 -11.75
N PRO A 23 16.61 13.53 -10.83
CA PRO A 23 18.01 13.96 -10.73
C PRO A 23 18.94 12.89 -10.15
N MET A 24 18.85 11.63 -10.60
CA MET A 24 19.56 10.51 -9.98
C MET A 24 20.18 9.58 -11.02
N GLY A 25 21.38 9.07 -10.75
CA GLY A 25 21.99 8.05 -11.59
C GLY A 25 21.21 6.73 -11.57
N ARG A 26 21.19 6.02 -12.69
CA ARG A 26 20.40 4.79 -12.89
C ARG A 26 20.60 3.75 -11.79
N LYS A 27 21.86 3.50 -11.39
CA LYS A 27 22.20 2.48 -10.38
C LYS A 27 21.53 2.79 -9.03
N ARG A 28 21.68 4.03 -8.55
CA ARG A 28 21.07 4.47 -7.27
C ARG A 28 19.55 4.43 -7.34
N LEU A 29 18.99 4.90 -8.45
CA LEU A 29 17.54 4.89 -8.67
C LEU A 29 16.97 3.47 -8.65
N LEU A 30 17.67 2.54 -9.30
CA LEU A 30 17.29 1.13 -9.33
C LEU A 30 17.38 0.48 -7.95
N LEU A 31 18.40 0.80 -7.14
CA LEU A 31 18.49 0.33 -5.75
C LEU A 31 17.33 0.83 -4.89
N LEU A 32 16.98 2.11 -4.99
CA LEU A 32 15.84 2.68 -4.25
C LEU A 32 14.52 2.02 -4.66
N LEU A 33 14.30 1.84 -5.97
CA LEU A 33 13.08 1.21 -6.47
C LEU A 33 13.01 -0.28 -6.10
N ARG A 34 14.15 -0.99 -6.03
CA ARG A 34 14.21 -2.37 -5.51
C ARG A 34 13.86 -2.45 -4.04
N LEU A 35 14.32 -1.51 -3.22
CA LEU A 35 13.99 -1.45 -1.79
C LEU A 35 12.50 -1.26 -1.57
N VAL A 36 11.91 -0.39 -2.38
CA VAL A 36 10.51 0.02 -2.25
C VAL A 36 9.54 -0.99 -2.89
N LYS A 37 10.01 -1.84 -3.81
CA LYS A 37 9.18 -2.85 -4.48
C LYS A 37 8.59 -3.84 -3.48
N GLY A 38 7.29 -4.09 -3.60
CA GLY A 38 6.56 -5.04 -2.78
C GLY A 38 6.19 -4.52 -1.39
N LEU A 39 6.61 -3.30 -1.01
CA LEU A 39 6.20 -2.69 0.26
C LEU A 39 4.78 -2.12 0.18
N HIS A 40 4.19 -1.95 1.36
CA HIS A 40 2.98 -1.15 1.53
C HIS A 40 3.27 0.32 1.22
N LEU A 41 2.28 1.06 0.73
CA LEU A 41 2.49 2.44 0.29
C LEU A 41 3.00 3.37 1.40
N THR A 42 2.47 3.25 2.63
CA THR A 42 2.96 4.05 3.77
C THR A 42 4.35 3.64 4.21
N ASP A 43 4.62 2.33 4.36
CA ASP A 43 5.95 1.80 4.68
C ASP A 43 7.00 2.32 3.67
N ALA A 44 6.66 2.35 2.38
CA ALA A 44 7.52 2.87 1.34
C ALA A 44 7.82 4.36 1.49
N LEU A 45 6.83 5.17 1.88
CA LEU A 45 7.01 6.59 2.15
C LEU A 45 7.92 6.80 3.36
N ASP A 46 7.70 6.04 4.43
CA ASP A 46 8.50 6.09 5.66
C ASP A 46 9.95 5.71 5.38
N TRP A 47 10.18 4.66 4.58
CA TRP A 47 11.53 4.26 4.14
C TRP A 47 12.22 5.36 3.32
N LEU A 48 11.51 5.97 2.37
CA LEU A 48 12.08 7.04 1.53
C LEU A 48 12.42 8.28 2.37
N GLN A 49 11.60 8.59 3.39
CA GLN A 49 11.85 9.67 4.32
C GLN A 49 13.03 9.37 5.25
N ALA A 50 13.11 8.15 5.78
CA ALA A 50 14.17 7.71 6.68
C ALA A 50 15.56 7.69 6.03
N LEU A 51 15.65 7.47 4.71
CA LEU A 51 16.93 7.48 4.00
C LEU A 51 17.60 8.88 3.95
N ALA A 52 16.84 9.96 4.20
CA ALA A 52 17.33 11.35 4.18
C ALA A 52 18.11 11.76 2.91
N ILE A 53 17.93 11.04 1.79
CA ILE A 53 18.57 11.37 0.51
C ILE A 53 17.75 12.45 -0.18
N HIS A 54 18.27 13.68 -0.28
CA HIS A 54 17.55 14.81 -0.90
C HIS A 54 17.00 14.50 -2.30
N ARG A 55 17.72 13.72 -3.11
CA ARG A 55 17.29 13.31 -4.47
C ARG A 55 16.14 12.28 -4.46
N ALA A 56 15.94 11.55 -3.36
CA ALA A 56 14.83 10.60 -3.18
C ALA A 56 13.50 11.33 -2.89
N ASN A 57 13.54 12.58 -2.43
CA ASN A 57 12.36 13.43 -2.26
C ASN A 57 11.54 13.55 -3.55
N ALA A 58 12.19 13.42 -4.71
CA ALA A 58 11.50 13.38 -5.99
C ALA A 58 10.53 12.19 -6.09
N LEU A 59 10.92 11.02 -5.59
CA LEU A 59 10.07 9.82 -5.54
C LEU A 59 9.03 9.92 -4.42
N TRP A 60 9.44 10.39 -3.24
CA TRP A 60 8.53 10.59 -2.11
C TRP A 60 7.36 11.52 -2.49
N ASN A 61 7.66 12.69 -3.07
CA ASN A 61 6.64 13.65 -3.53
C ASN A 61 5.67 13.04 -4.56
N VAL A 62 6.14 12.10 -5.38
CA VAL A 62 5.30 11.42 -6.37
C VAL A 62 4.37 10.43 -5.70
N LEU A 63 4.90 9.61 -4.78
CA LEU A 63 4.12 8.63 -4.05
C LEU A 63 3.13 9.31 -3.09
N ALA A 64 3.51 10.38 -2.40
CA ALA A 64 2.65 11.15 -1.51
C ALA A 64 1.47 11.79 -2.28
N LYS A 65 1.75 12.41 -3.44
CA LYS A 65 0.69 12.94 -4.31
C LYS A 65 -0.26 11.86 -4.81
N GLN A 66 0.24 10.66 -5.06
CA GLN A 66 -0.60 9.53 -5.49
C GLN A 66 -1.40 8.94 -4.33
N GLN A 67 -0.84 8.91 -3.12
CA GLN A 67 -1.56 8.52 -1.93
C GLN A 67 -2.77 9.43 -1.69
N GLN A 68 -2.61 10.74 -1.83
CA GLN A 68 -3.72 11.69 -1.73
C GLN A 68 -4.81 11.40 -2.78
N LYS A 69 -4.42 11.23 -4.04
CA LYS A 69 -5.37 10.88 -5.12
C LYS A 69 -6.14 9.58 -4.85
N ILE A 70 -5.45 8.56 -4.36
CA ILE A 70 -6.04 7.26 -4.01
C ILE A 70 -7.08 7.44 -2.88
N ARG A 71 -6.80 8.31 -1.90
CA ARG A 71 -7.77 8.66 -0.85
C ARG A 71 -8.98 9.37 -1.42
N ASP A 72 -8.78 10.32 -2.32
CA ASP A 72 -9.86 11.08 -2.94
C ASP A 72 -10.77 10.19 -3.81
N GLU A 73 -10.19 9.16 -4.44
CA GLU A 73 -10.92 8.13 -5.20
C GLU A 73 -11.65 7.10 -4.31
N GLY A 74 -11.59 7.25 -2.98
CA GLY A 74 -12.24 6.38 -2.01
C GLY A 74 -11.64 4.97 -1.94
N ALA A 75 -10.41 4.79 -2.39
CA ALA A 75 -9.73 3.51 -2.31
C ALA A 75 -9.09 3.31 -0.93
N ASP A 76 -9.02 2.05 -0.52
CA ASP A 76 -8.53 1.68 0.80
C ASP A 76 -7.00 1.62 0.82
N ILE A 77 -6.40 2.63 1.46
CA ILE A 77 -4.94 2.79 1.54
C ILE A 77 -4.28 1.55 2.14
N SER A 78 -4.90 0.91 3.14
CA SER A 78 -4.32 -0.20 3.89
C SER A 78 -4.02 -1.43 3.02
N ARG A 79 -4.64 -1.50 1.84
CA ARG A 79 -4.47 -2.58 0.86
C ARG A 79 -3.59 -2.18 -0.31
N VAL A 80 -3.02 -0.97 -0.34
CA VAL A 80 -2.23 -0.49 -1.48
C VAL A 80 -0.77 -0.85 -1.33
N PHE A 81 -0.26 -1.61 -2.31
CA PHE A 81 1.13 -2.04 -2.38
C PHE A 81 1.79 -1.57 -3.67
N ILE A 82 3.11 -1.49 -3.62
CA ILE A 82 3.95 -1.19 -4.78
C ILE A 82 4.23 -2.48 -5.51
N ASP A 83 3.63 -2.63 -6.68
CA ASP A 83 3.68 -3.86 -7.47
C ASP A 83 4.97 -3.93 -8.31
N SER A 84 5.13 -2.94 -9.20
CA SER A 84 6.20 -2.93 -10.18
C SER A 84 6.66 -1.50 -10.47
N TYR A 85 7.83 -1.38 -11.08
CA TYR A 85 8.37 -0.10 -11.51
C TYR A 85 9.03 -0.24 -12.87
N ILE A 86 8.99 0.83 -13.65
CA ILE A 86 9.64 0.96 -14.95
C ILE A 86 10.53 2.21 -14.91
N ILE A 87 11.74 2.07 -15.41
CA ILE A 87 12.71 3.17 -15.54
C ILE A 87 12.99 3.36 -17.02
N GLY A 88 12.80 4.58 -17.52
CA GLY A 88 13.15 4.98 -18.88
C GLY A 88 14.20 6.08 -18.90
N PRO A 89 14.92 6.28 -20.01
CA PRO A 89 15.70 7.49 -20.20
C PRO A 89 14.75 8.70 -20.28
N ALA A 90 15.16 9.86 -19.75
CA ALA A 90 14.45 11.12 -19.93
C ALA A 90 15.30 12.16 -20.67
N GLY A 91 16.62 12.14 -20.46
CA GLY A 91 17.55 13.05 -21.13
C GLY A 91 18.87 13.16 -20.37
N HIS A 92 19.64 14.20 -20.68
CA HIS A 92 20.83 14.56 -19.92
C HIS A 92 21.04 16.08 -19.92
N VAL A 93 21.57 16.60 -18.82
CA VAL A 93 22.02 17.99 -18.72
C VAL A 93 23.53 18.00 -18.92
N LYS A 94 24.03 18.81 -19.85
CA LYS A 94 25.47 19.03 -20.04
C LYS A 94 25.89 20.23 -19.21
N THR A 95 26.88 20.06 -18.34
CA THR A 95 27.49 21.17 -17.61
C THR A 95 28.94 21.32 -18.05
N MET A 96 29.33 22.55 -18.39
CA MET A 96 30.71 22.87 -18.69
C MET A 96 31.51 22.91 -17.39
N ARG A 97 32.64 22.21 -17.34
CA ARG A 97 33.59 22.26 -16.24
C ARG A 97 34.94 22.67 -16.77
N VAL A 98 35.42 23.83 -16.30
CA VAL A 98 36.78 24.28 -16.55
C VAL A 98 37.69 23.56 -15.55
N GLY A 99 38.61 22.77 -16.08
CA GLY A 99 39.65 22.09 -15.31
C GLY A 99 40.92 22.93 -15.18
N HIS A 100 41.96 22.33 -14.62
CA HIS A 100 43.29 22.93 -14.58
C HIS A 100 43.81 23.22 -16.01
N ASN A 101 44.59 24.29 -16.17
CA ASN A 101 45.08 24.80 -17.47
C ASN A 101 43.97 25.15 -18.47
N TYR A 102 42.85 25.71 -18.00
CA TYR A 102 41.71 26.14 -18.83
C TYR A 102 41.13 25.04 -19.74
N ARG A 103 41.41 23.77 -19.45
CA ARG A 103 40.86 22.65 -20.21
C ARG A 103 39.35 22.54 -19.97
N VAL A 104 38.58 22.72 -21.02
CA VAL A 104 37.11 22.63 -20.96
C VAL A 104 36.68 21.18 -21.12
N SER A 105 35.90 20.67 -20.16
CA SER A 105 35.28 19.35 -20.21
C SER A 105 33.75 19.45 -20.07
N PHE A 106 33.02 18.58 -20.75
CA PHE A 106 31.56 18.52 -20.66
C PHE A 106 31.14 17.34 -19.78
N LEU A 107 30.53 17.65 -18.64
CA LEU A 107 29.97 16.64 -17.74
C LEU A 107 28.51 16.38 -18.11
N LYS A 108 28.17 15.12 -18.40
CA LYS A 108 26.80 14.69 -18.73
C LYS A 108 26.11 14.16 -17.49
N SER A 109 25.11 14.89 -16.99
CA SER A 109 24.25 14.47 -15.90
C SER A 109 22.97 13.83 -16.45
N TYR A 110 22.94 12.50 -16.54
CA TYR A 110 21.78 11.74 -17.02
C TYR A 110 20.57 11.88 -16.10
N ARG A 111 19.38 11.98 -16.72
CA ARG A 111 18.08 12.04 -16.08
C ARG A 111 17.23 10.87 -16.55
N TYR A 112 16.41 10.34 -15.64
CA TYR A 112 15.57 9.17 -15.91
C TYR A 112 14.11 9.48 -15.62
N SER A 113 13.24 8.84 -16.40
CA SER A 113 11.81 8.77 -16.12
C SER A 113 11.52 7.53 -15.29
N VAL A 114 10.60 7.66 -14.35
CA VAL A 114 10.17 6.58 -13.45
C VAL A 114 8.66 6.48 -13.50
N ALA A 115 8.17 5.25 -13.66
CA ALA A 115 6.78 4.91 -13.46
C ALA A 115 6.69 3.83 -12.39
N VAL A 116 5.98 4.10 -11.29
CA VAL A 116 5.69 3.13 -10.24
C VAL A 116 4.24 2.69 -10.35
N ARG A 117 3.99 1.39 -10.45
CA ARG A 117 2.65 0.80 -10.45
C ARG A 117 2.26 0.48 -9.00
N LEU A 118 1.17 1.08 -8.55
CA LEU A 118 0.52 0.81 -7.27
C LEU A 118 -0.69 -0.07 -7.53
N ARG A 119 -0.90 -1.08 -6.69
CA ARG A 119 -2.03 -1.99 -6.80
C ARG A 119 -2.70 -2.14 -5.44
N GLU A 120 -4.01 -1.97 -5.41
CA GLU A 120 -4.84 -2.38 -4.30
C GLU A 120 -4.94 -3.91 -4.32
N LEU A 121 -4.61 -4.57 -3.22
CA LEU A 121 -4.76 -6.01 -3.13
C LEU A 121 -6.24 -6.37 -2.96
N PRO A 122 -6.78 -7.29 -3.77
CA PRO A 122 -8.09 -7.85 -3.52
C PRO A 122 -8.08 -8.65 -2.21
N LEU A 123 -9.23 -8.76 -1.54
CA LEU A 123 -9.32 -9.26 -0.16
C LEU A 123 -8.76 -10.68 0.02
N HIS A 124 -8.83 -11.52 -1.02
CA HIS A 124 -8.29 -12.87 -0.98
C HIS A 124 -6.75 -12.89 -0.97
N GLU A 125 -6.10 -12.09 -1.83
CA GLU A 125 -4.64 -11.92 -1.82
C GLU A 125 -4.18 -11.26 -0.51
N TYR A 126 -4.95 -10.28 -0.03
CA TYR A 126 -4.67 -9.60 1.23
C TYR A 126 -4.75 -10.56 2.43
N PHE A 127 -5.77 -11.42 2.47
CA PHE A 127 -5.89 -12.50 3.45
C PHE A 127 -4.68 -13.43 3.41
N HIS A 128 -4.29 -13.91 2.23
CA HIS A 128 -3.09 -14.76 2.13
C HIS A 128 -1.85 -14.07 2.67
N ARG A 129 -1.66 -12.80 2.32
CA ARG A 129 -0.47 -12.04 2.72
C ARG A 129 -0.41 -11.82 4.23
N LEU A 130 -1.51 -11.39 4.86
CA LEU A 130 -1.56 -11.13 6.29
C LEU A 130 -1.74 -12.39 7.12
N PHE A 131 -2.75 -13.20 6.80
CA PHE A 131 -3.18 -14.32 7.63
C PHE A 131 -2.38 -15.61 7.37
N ILE A 132 -1.92 -15.87 6.15
CA ILE A 132 -1.17 -17.11 5.87
C ILE A 132 0.34 -16.85 5.93
N LEU A 133 0.82 -15.85 5.18
CA LEU A 133 2.24 -15.54 5.07
C LEU A 133 2.79 -14.75 6.28
N LYS A 134 1.91 -14.16 7.11
CA LYS A 134 2.27 -13.27 8.24
C LYS A 134 3.11 -12.06 7.82
N GLN A 135 2.95 -11.61 6.59
CA GLN A 135 3.62 -10.43 6.05
C GLN A 135 2.77 -9.19 6.31
N VAL A 136 2.70 -8.79 7.57
CA VAL A 136 2.02 -7.56 7.99
C VAL A 136 2.93 -6.35 7.71
N PRO A 137 2.42 -5.31 7.01
CA PRO A 137 3.09 -4.02 6.89
C PRO A 137 3.50 -3.46 8.25
N ARG A 138 4.64 -2.79 8.30
CA ARG A 138 5.17 -2.28 9.58
C ARG A 138 4.31 -1.15 10.13
N SER A 139 3.82 -0.28 9.25
CA SER A 139 2.90 0.80 9.61
C SER A 139 1.63 0.25 10.24
N LEU A 140 1.01 -0.76 9.61
CA LEU A 140 -0.22 -1.37 10.16
C LEU A 140 0.03 -2.02 11.52
N GLY A 141 1.14 -2.75 11.69
CA GLY A 141 1.49 -3.31 12.99
C GLY A 141 1.80 -2.24 14.05
N HIS A 142 2.30 -1.07 13.64
CA HIS A 142 2.48 0.07 14.54
C HIS A 142 1.15 0.72 14.92
N ASP A 143 0.28 0.99 13.96
CA ASP A 143 -1.05 1.57 14.17
C ASP A 143 -1.90 0.67 15.10
N MET A 144 -1.83 -0.64 14.92
CA MET A 144 -2.51 -1.60 15.79
C MET A 144 -2.00 -1.54 17.23
N ARG A 145 -0.68 -1.42 17.43
CA ARG A 145 -0.09 -1.30 18.78
C ARG A 145 -0.46 0.03 19.43
N LEU A 146 -0.48 1.11 18.65
CA LEU A 146 -0.90 2.43 19.12
C LEU A 146 -2.37 2.41 19.56
N ALA A 147 -3.26 1.80 18.78
CA ALA A 147 -4.67 1.67 19.13
C ALA A 147 -4.89 0.84 20.42
N LEU A 148 -4.08 -0.21 20.63
CA LEU A 148 -4.09 -0.99 21.87
C LEU A 148 -3.60 -0.18 23.07
N HIS A 149 -2.53 0.59 22.90
CA HIS A 149 -2.01 1.48 23.95
C HIS A 149 -3.03 2.56 24.34
N GLN A 150 -3.78 3.07 23.37
CA GLN A 150 -4.83 4.05 23.58
C GLN A 150 -6.15 3.45 24.13
N GLN A 151 -6.19 2.13 24.38
CA GLN A 151 -7.37 1.41 24.90
C GLN A 151 -8.65 1.64 24.09
N GLN A 152 -8.52 1.88 22.78
CA GLN A 152 -9.66 2.14 21.89
C GLN A 152 -10.48 0.88 21.55
N LEU A 153 -10.04 -0.29 22.03
CA LEU A 153 -10.56 -1.59 21.62
C LEU A 153 -10.94 -2.45 22.83
N PRO A 154 -12.02 -3.25 22.71
CA PRO A 154 -12.34 -4.25 23.71
C PRO A 154 -11.25 -5.33 23.76
N GLN A 155 -11.06 -5.93 24.94
CA GLN A 155 -10.01 -6.92 25.18
C GLN A 155 -10.12 -8.15 24.26
N GLU A 156 -11.33 -8.53 23.86
CA GLU A 156 -11.57 -9.63 22.92
C GLU A 156 -10.97 -9.34 21.55
N ALA A 157 -11.19 -8.13 21.02
CA ALA A 157 -10.61 -7.70 19.75
C ALA A 157 -9.07 -7.61 19.81
N ALA A 158 -8.51 -7.31 20.99
CA ALA A 158 -7.07 -7.31 21.19
C ALA A 158 -6.45 -8.71 21.02
N ARG A 159 -7.16 -9.76 21.47
CA ARG A 159 -6.71 -11.16 21.30
C ARG A 159 -6.64 -11.56 19.84
N ASP A 160 -7.62 -11.15 19.03
CA ASP A 160 -7.65 -11.41 17.59
C ASP A 160 -6.51 -10.70 16.85
N TRP A 161 -6.05 -9.57 17.39
CA TRP A 161 -4.98 -8.77 16.79
C TRP A 161 -3.58 -9.27 17.13
N LEU A 162 -3.44 -10.01 18.23
CA LEU A 162 -2.17 -10.53 18.74
C LEU A 162 -1.27 -11.15 17.65
N PRO A 163 -1.78 -11.98 16.70
CA PRO A 163 -0.96 -12.58 15.66
C PRO A 163 -0.32 -11.60 14.66
N TYR A 164 -0.69 -10.32 14.68
CA TYR A 164 -0.23 -9.32 13.71
C TYR A 164 0.71 -8.26 14.29
N LEU A 165 0.77 -8.14 15.62
CA LEU A 165 1.48 -7.04 16.31
C LEU A 165 3.00 -7.13 16.13
N ASP A 166 3.61 -8.23 16.61
CA ASP A 166 5.05 -8.36 16.69
C ASP A 166 5.59 -9.52 15.83
N ALA A 167 6.90 -9.50 15.58
CA ALA A 167 7.56 -10.62 14.91
C ALA A 167 7.43 -11.92 15.71
N HIS A 168 7.51 -11.83 17.05
CA HIS A 168 7.40 -13.00 17.93
C HIS A 168 6.01 -13.63 17.85
N THR A 169 4.94 -12.85 18.04
CA THR A 169 3.56 -13.35 17.99
C THR A 169 3.20 -13.91 16.62
N ARG A 170 3.68 -13.27 15.54
CA ARG A 170 3.59 -13.80 14.17
C ARG A 170 4.25 -15.17 14.03
N SER A 171 5.44 -15.34 14.59
CA SER A 171 6.18 -16.61 14.53
C SER A 171 5.45 -17.73 15.28
N GLN A 172 4.91 -17.44 16.47
CA GLN A 172 4.13 -18.38 17.27
C GLN A 172 2.87 -18.80 16.52
N HIS A 173 2.12 -17.83 15.99
CA HIS A 173 0.91 -18.12 15.24
C HIS A 173 1.20 -18.91 13.95
N LYS A 174 2.32 -18.64 13.26
CA LYS A 174 2.74 -19.44 12.09
C LYS A 174 3.04 -20.89 12.47
N ARG A 175 3.64 -21.13 13.64
CA ARG A 175 3.83 -22.49 14.18
C ARG A 175 2.49 -23.14 14.50
N ARG A 176 1.58 -22.43 15.16
CA ARG A 176 0.23 -22.90 15.47
C ARG A 176 -0.55 -23.30 14.21
N LEU A 177 -0.52 -22.48 13.16
CA LEU A 177 -1.16 -22.81 11.88
C LEU A 177 -0.61 -24.11 11.28
N LYS A 178 0.72 -24.32 11.31
CA LYS A 178 1.32 -25.58 10.85
C LYS A 178 0.87 -26.79 11.66
N VAL A 179 0.68 -26.64 12.97
CA VAL A 179 0.18 -27.73 13.83
C VAL A 179 -1.28 -28.04 13.49
N LEU A 180 -2.12 -27.02 13.37
CA LEU A 180 -3.53 -27.19 13.00
C LEU A 180 -3.69 -27.83 11.61
N ASP A 181 -2.83 -27.47 10.67
CA ASP A 181 -2.79 -28.05 9.32
C ASP A 181 -2.40 -29.54 9.36
N ARG A 182 -1.36 -29.89 10.14
CA ARG A 182 -0.96 -31.30 10.37
C ARG A 182 -2.08 -32.14 10.99
N GLN A 183 -2.86 -31.55 11.89
CA GLN A 183 -4.00 -32.20 12.54
C GLN A 183 -5.28 -32.16 11.68
N ARG A 184 -5.24 -31.56 10.48
CA ARG A 184 -6.40 -31.32 9.60
C ARG A 184 -7.54 -30.55 10.27
N LEU A 185 -7.23 -29.76 11.29
CA LEU A 185 -8.19 -28.92 12.01
C LEU A 185 -8.32 -27.52 11.37
N PHE A 186 -7.41 -27.16 10.47
CA PHE A 186 -7.45 -25.85 9.82
C PHE A 186 -8.34 -25.87 8.56
N ASN A 187 -9.49 -25.22 8.62
CA ASN A 187 -10.32 -24.96 7.45
C ASN A 187 -9.96 -23.61 6.80
N TYR A 188 -9.21 -23.69 5.70
CA TYR A 188 -8.77 -22.51 4.95
C TYR A 188 -9.93 -21.64 4.43
N TYR A 189 -10.96 -22.26 3.85
CA TYR A 189 -12.07 -21.52 3.22
C TYR A 189 -12.93 -20.81 4.26
N LEU A 190 -13.19 -21.45 5.39
CA LEU A 190 -13.90 -20.84 6.51
C LEU A 190 -13.13 -19.65 7.08
N ALA A 191 -11.82 -19.81 7.32
CA ALA A 191 -10.97 -18.73 7.79
C ALA A 191 -10.94 -17.54 6.82
N ARG A 192 -10.87 -17.80 5.52
CA ARG A 192 -10.92 -16.77 4.48
C ARG A 192 -12.27 -16.04 4.50
N ARG A 193 -13.39 -16.77 4.55
CA ARG A 193 -14.73 -16.17 4.58
C ARG A 193 -14.91 -15.30 5.83
N ALA A 194 -14.53 -15.81 7.00
CA ALA A 194 -14.58 -15.07 8.26
C ALA A 194 -13.77 -13.77 8.17
N PHE A 195 -12.53 -13.84 7.65
CA PHE A 195 -11.69 -12.65 7.46
C PHE A 195 -12.33 -11.61 6.54
N VAL A 196 -12.86 -12.04 5.38
CA VAL A 196 -13.53 -11.15 4.43
C VAL A 196 -14.75 -10.50 5.08
N CYS A 197 -15.62 -11.27 5.73
CA CYS A 197 -16.81 -10.74 6.39
C CYS A 197 -16.46 -9.72 7.48
N SER A 198 -15.51 -10.05 8.38
CA SER A 198 -15.06 -9.14 9.43
C SER A 198 -14.42 -7.87 8.88
N TYR A 199 -13.69 -7.98 7.77
CA TYR A 199 -13.09 -6.82 7.11
C TYR A 199 -14.15 -5.90 6.51
N THR A 200 -15.09 -6.46 5.75
CA THR A 200 -16.14 -5.69 5.08
C THR A 200 -17.11 -5.07 6.07
N SER A 201 -17.47 -5.77 7.15
CA SER A 201 -18.37 -5.24 8.18
C SER A 201 -17.72 -4.08 8.94
N ARG A 202 -16.44 -4.20 9.28
CA ARG A 202 -15.68 -3.10 9.90
C ARG A 202 -15.57 -1.91 8.97
N MET A 203 -15.34 -2.14 7.68
CA MET A 203 -15.24 -1.04 6.72
C MET A 203 -16.57 -0.31 6.53
N ARG A 204 -17.69 -1.05 6.49
CA ARG A 204 -19.04 -0.45 6.50
C ARG A 204 -19.24 0.39 7.74
N ARG A 205 -19.02 -0.18 8.92
CA ARG A 205 -19.16 0.53 10.20
C ARG A 205 -18.32 1.81 10.26
N MET A 206 -17.05 1.74 9.88
CA MET A 206 -16.17 2.92 9.82
C MET A 206 -16.70 3.99 8.87
N SER A 207 -17.23 3.59 7.70
CA SER A 207 -17.82 4.53 6.75
C SER A 207 -19.14 5.14 7.24
N GLU A 208 -19.94 4.37 7.98
CA GLU A 208 -21.19 4.84 8.61
C GLU A 208 -20.89 5.83 9.73
N GLU A 209 -19.95 5.50 10.62
CA GLU A 209 -19.48 6.40 11.68
C GLU A 209 -18.89 7.70 11.11
N ALA A 210 -18.11 7.60 10.02
CA ALA A 210 -17.58 8.76 9.33
C ALA A 210 -18.68 9.62 8.67
N ALA A 211 -19.70 9.00 8.05
CA ALA A 211 -20.83 9.73 7.48
C ALA A 211 -21.66 10.42 8.59
N ALA A 212 -21.94 9.72 9.69
CA ALA A 212 -22.66 10.23 10.84
C ALA A 212 -21.93 11.41 11.49
N SER A 213 -20.59 11.35 11.60
CA SER A 213 -19.78 12.46 12.12
C SER A 213 -19.88 13.73 11.27
N ARG A 214 -20.23 13.59 9.98
CA ARG A 214 -20.46 14.69 9.03
C ARG A 214 -21.93 15.11 8.98
N GLY A 215 -22.80 14.50 9.78
CA GLY A 215 -24.25 14.77 9.77
C GLY A 215 -24.98 14.21 8.55
N THR A 216 -24.41 13.20 7.89
CA THR A 216 -24.97 12.59 6.66
C THR A 216 -25.19 11.08 6.83
N SER A 217 -26.14 10.50 6.11
CA SER A 217 -26.31 9.04 6.07
C SER A 217 -25.38 8.41 5.03
N LEU A 218 -24.93 7.18 5.30
CA LEU A 218 -24.10 6.40 4.37
C LEU A 218 -24.78 6.26 2.99
N GLU A 219 -26.09 6.02 2.99
CA GLU A 219 -26.90 5.84 1.79
C GLU A 219 -26.93 7.12 0.93
N ALA A 220 -27.05 8.29 1.56
CA ALA A 220 -26.99 9.57 0.86
C ALA A 220 -25.59 9.82 0.25
N VAL A 221 -24.53 9.46 0.97
CA VAL A 221 -23.15 9.56 0.46
C VAL A 221 -22.95 8.60 -0.72
N GLN A 222 -23.45 7.38 -0.65
CA GLN A 222 -23.36 6.40 -1.74
C GLN A 222 -24.19 6.79 -2.96
N ALA A 223 -25.39 7.37 -2.75
CA ALA A 223 -26.23 7.90 -3.82
C ALA A 223 -25.56 9.08 -4.53
N TYR A 224 -24.94 9.99 -3.78
CA TYR A 224 -24.20 11.14 -4.32
C TYR A 224 -22.95 10.74 -5.11
N LEU A 225 -22.24 9.73 -4.63
CA LEU A 225 -21.01 9.21 -5.23
C LEU A 225 -21.24 8.35 -6.49
N GLY A 226 -22.48 7.92 -6.73
CA GLY A 226 -22.89 7.12 -7.88
C GLY A 226 -22.23 5.74 -7.97
N SER A 227 -22.60 4.97 -9.00
CA SER A 227 -22.11 3.59 -9.25
C SER A 227 -20.59 3.45 -9.48
N LYS A 228 -19.87 4.58 -9.60
CA LYS A 228 -18.42 4.66 -9.86
C LYS A 228 -17.57 4.52 -8.60
N SER A 229 -18.13 4.79 -7.42
CA SER A 229 -17.43 4.64 -6.13
C SER A 229 -18.30 3.94 -5.09
N GLN A 230 -19.23 3.10 -5.55
CA GLN A 230 -19.69 1.98 -4.72
C GLN A 230 -18.46 1.23 -4.20
N LEU A 231 -18.47 0.91 -2.91
CA LEU A 231 -17.57 -0.07 -2.29
C LEU A 231 -17.81 -1.45 -2.94
N LYS A 232 -17.42 -1.59 -4.22
CA LYS A 232 -17.52 -2.83 -4.99
C LYS A 232 -16.46 -3.77 -4.45
N GLY A 233 -16.92 -4.88 -3.89
CA GLY A 233 -16.14 -5.80 -3.06
C GLY A 233 -16.89 -6.25 -1.80
N ILE A 234 -18.07 -5.68 -1.53
CA ILE A 234 -18.99 -6.17 -0.50
C ILE A 234 -20.18 -6.84 -1.18
N ASP A 235 -19.93 -7.90 -1.94
CA ASP A 235 -21.01 -8.85 -2.17
C ASP A 235 -21.22 -9.55 -0.81
N PRO A 236 -22.43 -9.53 -0.22
CA PRO A 236 -22.73 -10.49 0.85
C PRO A 236 -22.40 -11.88 0.31
N PRO A 237 -21.93 -12.82 1.15
CA PRO A 237 -21.74 -14.18 0.67
C PRO A 237 -23.05 -14.63 0.02
N GLU A 238 -23.00 -14.94 -1.28
CA GLU A 238 -24.12 -15.59 -1.95
C GLU A 238 -24.47 -16.82 -1.10
N ASN A 239 -25.75 -16.90 -0.71
CA ASN A 239 -26.27 -17.97 0.13
C ASN A 239 -26.04 -19.33 -0.51
#